data_AF-A0A8J7MBQ1-F1
#
_entry.id   AF-A0A8J7MBQ1-F1
#
_cell.length_a   1.000
_cell.length_b   1.000
_cell.length_c   1.000
_cell.angle_alpha   90.00
_cell.angle_beta   90.00
_cell.angle_gamma   90.00
#
_symmetry.space_group_name_H-M   'P 1'
#
loop_
_entity.id
_entity.type
_entity.pdbx_description
1 polymer ?
#
loop_
_entity_poly.entity_id
_entity_poly.type
_entity_poly.pdbx_seq_one_letter_code
_entity_poly.pdbx_strand_id
1 'polypeptide(L)'
;MKKVALIIAIQCIACVFVSAQKVNPNPSFQKLISGATRVVIRDGDASRRASLEHKVYFEVNDAATIKTLMRNMVFVRGAFRNGCDCNGHPGMDWYVGDKLVAITAIKHGSGIIRNGTIAKFTPASKTWLIKWLKEHGMTDDQLK
;
A
#
# COMPACT_ATOMS: atom_id res chain seq x y z
N MET A 1 9.20 54.77 -46.51
CA MET A 1 7.98 54.86 -45.68
C MET A 1 7.67 53.50 -45.11
N LYS A 2 7.46 53.46 -43.79
CA LYS A 2 7.39 52.27 -42.91
C LYS A 2 6.21 51.36 -43.28
N LYS A 3 6.43 50.04 -43.36
CA LYS A 3 5.38 49.03 -43.18
C LYS A 3 5.74 48.15 -42.00
N VAL A 4 4.80 48.14 -41.05
CA VAL A 4 4.85 47.52 -39.73
C VAL A 4 4.14 46.16 -39.81
N ALA A 5 4.73 45.18 -39.12
CA ALA A 5 4.17 43.97 -38.50
C ALA A 5 3.32 42.99 -39.33
N LEU A 6 3.65 41.69 -39.19
CA LEU A 6 2.76 40.74 -38.50
C LEU A 6 3.53 39.46 -38.16
N ILE A 7 3.95 39.32 -36.90
CA ILE A 7 4.45 38.06 -36.34
C ILE A 7 3.22 37.28 -35.86
N ILE A 8 2.82 36.25 -36.58
CA ILE A 8 1.81 35.29 -36.09
C ILE A 8 2.57 34.14 -35.43
N ALA A 9 2.72 34.23 -34.11
CA ALA A 9 3.14 33.11 -33.29
C ALA A 9 1.96 32.13 -33.14
N ILE A 10 1.97 31.03 -33.89
CA ILE A 10 1.07 29.90 -33.65
C ILE A 10 1.72 29.05 -32.55
N GLN A 11 1.54 29.46 -31.30
CA GLN A 11 1.69 28.55 -30.17
C GLN A 11 0.48 27.62 -30.18
N CYS A 12 0.61 26.45 -30.81
CA CYS A 12 -0.30 25.35 -30.57
C CYS A 12 -0.15 24.93 -29.11
N ILE A 13 -1.05 25.44 -28.28
CA ILE A 13 -1.39 24.96 -26.96
C ILE A 13 -1.84 23.51 -27.13
N ALA A 14 -0.89 22.57 -27.13
CA ALA A 14 -1.19 21.21 -26.73
C ALA A 14 -1.45 21.27 -25.22
N CYS A 15 -2.68 21.66 -24.86
CA CYS A 15 -3.24 21.45 -23.54
C CYS A 15 -3.08 19.96 -23.27
N VAL A 16 -2.05 19.61 -22.51
CA VAL A 16 -1.87 18.28 -21.96
C VAL A 16 -3.05 18.07 -21.01
N PHE A 17 -4.13 17.50 -21.53
CA PHE A 17 -5.10 16.81 -20.70
C PHE A 17 -4.38 15.63 -20.07
N VAL A 18 -3.61 15.89 -19.01
CA VAL A 18 -3.26 14.88 -18.02
C VAL A 18 -4.58 14.53 -17.35
N SER A 19 -5.37 13.70 -18.03
CA SER A 19 -6.48 13.01 -17.39
C SER A 19 -5.86 12.36 -16.16
N ALA A 20 -6.33 12.75 -14.97
CA ALA A 20 -5.94 12.16 -13.70
C ALA A 20 -6.34 10.68 -13.74
N GLN A 21 -5.53 9.86 -14.41
CA GLN A 21 -5.72 8.43 -14.47
C GLN A 21 -5.67 7.97 -13.04
N LYS A 22 -6.83 7.57 -12.51
CA LYS A 22 -6.97 6.89 -11.23
C LYS A 22 -5.88 5.83 -11.15
N VAL A 23 -4.80 6.13 -10.43
CA VAL A 23 -3.59 5.30 -10.40
C VAL A 23 -4.01 3.94 -9.84
N ASN A 24 -3.58 2.88 -10.50
CA ASN A 24 -3.79 1.53 -10.02
C ASN A 24 -2.64 1.18 -9.06
N PRO A 25 -2.88 1.04 -7.73
CA PRO A 25 -1.83 0.69 -6.78
C PRO A 25 -1.34 -0.75 -6.91
N ASN A 26 -2.10 -1.65 -7.57
CA ASN A 26 -1.76 -3.07 -7.61
C ASN A 26 -0.36 -3.34 -8.20
N PRO A 27 0.01 -2.84 -9.40
CA PRO A 27 1.31 -3.17 -9.98
C PRO A 27 2.48 -2.64 -9.15
N SER A 28 2.38 -1.43 -8.60
CA SER A 28 3.46 -0.85 -7.80
C SER A 28 3.63 -1.56 -6.45
N PHE A 29 2.53 -1.92 -5.79
CA PHE A 29 2.58 -2.67 -4.55
C PHE A 29 3.08 -4.10 -4.77
N GLN A 30 2.56 -4.82 -5.77
CA GLN A 30 3.00 -6.18 -6.09
C GLN A 30 4.49 -6.21 -6.46
N LYS A 31 4.98 -5.22 -7.21
CA LYS A 31 6.42 -5.10 -7.51
C LYS A 31 7.25 -4.92 -6.23
N LEU A 32 6.81 -4.07 -5.30
CA LEU A 32 7.51 -3.78 -4.04
C LEU A 32 7.72 -5.05 -3.20
N ILE A 33 6.72 -5.93 -3.14
CA ILE A 33 6.75 -7.13 -2.30
C ILE A 33 7.05 -8.42 -3.08
N SER A 34 7.32 -8.33 -4.38
CA SER A 34 7.47 -9.50 -5.29
C SER A 34 8.55 -10.50 -4.86
N GLY A 35 9.60 -10.04 -4.21
CA GLY A 35 10.70 -10.88 -3.71
C GLY A 35 10.59 -11.27 -2.25
N ALA A 36 9.47 -10.95 -1.58
CA ALA A 36 9.35 -11.15 -0.14
C ALA A 36 9.52 -12.64 0.23
N THR A 37 10.48 -12.93 1.09
CA THR A 37 10.73 -14.26 1.65
C THR A 37 10.20 -14.41 3.06
N ARG A 38 9.83 -13.28 3.68
CA ARG A 38 9.34 -13.23 5.05
C ARG A 38 8.37 -12.07 5.25
N VAL A 39 7.30 -12.31 6.00
CA VAL A 39 6.33 -11.31 6.42
C VAL A 39 6.16 -11.39 7.94
N VAL A 40 6.31 -10.27 8.62
CA VAL A 40 6.15 -10.19 10.09
C VAL A 40 4.91 -9.36 10.39
N ILE A 41 3.96 -9.95 11.11
CA ILE A 41 2.80 -9.24 11.64
C ILE A 41 3.11 -8.87 13.08
N ARG A 42 3.03 -7.58 13.39
CA ARG A 42 3.44 -7.03 14.69
C ARG A 42 2.48 -5.96 15.18
N ASP A 43 2.58 -5.71 16.47
CA ASP A 43 2.03 -4.53 17.10
C ASP A 43 2.69 -3.25 16.54
N GLY A 44 1.93 -2.17 16.50
CA GLY A 44 2.33 -0.89 15.93
C GLY A 44 1.83 -0.64 14.52
N ASP A 45 2.40 0.41 13.91
CA ASP A 45 1.85 1.06 12.72
C ASP A 45 2.87 1.14 11.56
N ALA A 46 2.46 1.79 10.46
CA ALA A 46 3.30 1.93 9.26
C ALA A 46 4.38 3.03 9.36
N SER A 47 4.42 3.80 10.44
CA SER A 47 5.30 4.97 10.59
C SER A 47 6.55 4.71 11.42
N ARG A 48 6.54 3.70 12.30
CA ARG A 48 7.63 3.45 13.25
C ARG A 48 8.01 1.97 13.28
N ARG A 49 9.31 1.74 13.09
CA ARG A 49 10.01 0.53 13.54
C ARG A 49 11.23 0.85 14.40
N ALA A 50 11.81 2.05 14.23
CA ALA A 50 13.13 2.40 14.75
C ALA A 50 13.19 2.74 16.25
N SER A 51 12.05 2.82 16.96
CA SER A 51 12.06 3.36 18.33
C SER A 51 11.55 2.40 19.41
N LEU A 52 10.98 1.24 19.07
CA LEU A 52 10.39 0.32 20.05
C LEU A 52 10.55 -1.13 19.59
N GLU A 53 10.86 -2.04 20.53
CA GLU A 53 10.64 -3.46 20.31
C GLU A 53 9.13 -3.69 20.21
N HIS A 54 8.67 -3.86 18.99
CA HIS A 54 7.26 -4.15 18.73
C HIS A 54 6.99 -5.63 19.02
N LYS A 55 5.92 -5.91 19.78
CA LYS A 55 5.44 -7.28 19.96
C LYS A 55 5.14 -7.90 18.60
N VAL A 56 5.79 -9.01 18.28
CA VAL A 56 5.48 -9.81 17.09
C VAL A 56 4.29 -10.69 17.42
N TYR A 57 3.23 -10.63 16.60
CA TYR A 57 2.10 -11.56 16.72
C TYR A 57 2.46 -12.90 16.10
N PHE A 58 2.96 -12.88 14.86
CA PHE A 58 3.48 -14.05 14.17
C PHE A 58 4.32 -13.65 12.96
N GLU A 59 5.06 -14.63 12.45
CA GLU A 59 5.93 -14.51 11.27
C GLU A 59 5.59 -15.60 10.26
N VAL A 60 5.65 -15.26 8.98
CA VAL A 60 5.42 -16.17 7.85
C VAL A 60 6.67 -16.21 6.99
N ASN A 61 7.27 -17.40 6.90
CA ASN A 61 8.45 -17.68 6.07
C ASN A 61 8.17 -18.69 4.95
N ASP A 62 6.99 -19.32 4.95
CA ASP A 62 6.61 -20.25 3.91
C ASP A 62 6.28 -19.51 2.60
N ALA A 63 7.03 -19.83 1.54
CA ALA A 63 6.92 -19.15 0.26
C ALA A 63 5.53 -19.31 -0.38
N ALA A 64 4.86 -20.46 -0.20
CA ALA A 64 3.53 -20.70 -0.74
C ALA A 64 2.46 -19.83 -0.04
N THR A 65 2.59 -19.67 1.28
CA THR A 65 1.73 -18.83 2.11
C THR A 65 1.92 -17.35 1.78
N ILE A 66 3.17 -16.88 1.66
CA ILE A 66 3.48 -15.49 1.26
C ILE A 66 2.91 -15.20 -0.14
N LYS A 67 3.11 -16.11 -1.11
CA LYS A 67 2.55 -15.96 -2.46
C LYS A 67 1.02 -15.91 -2.44
N THR A 68 0.38 -16.66 -1.54
CA THR A 68 -1.07 -16.64 -1.38
C THR A 68 -1.56 -15.34 -0.74
N LEU A 69 -0.87 -14.85 0.28
CA LEU A 69 -1.12 -13.53 0.87
C LEU A 69 -1.03 -12.43 -0.19
N MET A 70 0.08 -12.36 -0.93
CA MET A 70 0.30 -11.36 -1.98
C MET A 70 -0.81 -11.39 -3.04
N ARG A 71 -1.22 -12.57 -3.52
CA ARG A 71 -2.27 -12.71 -4.54
C ARG A 71 -3.64 -12.23 -4.08
N ASN A 72 -3.93 -12.34 -2.78
CA ASN A 72 -5.22 -11.92 -2.23
C ASN A 72 -5.23 -10.46 -1.78
N MET A 73 -4.08 -9.78 -1.75
CA MET A 73 -3.97 -8.34 -1.49
C MET A 73 -4.21 -7.54 -2.77
N VAL A 74 -5.49 -7.36 -3.11
CA VAL A 74 -5.94 -6.62 -4.29
C VAL A 74 -6.63 -5.33 -3.86
N PHE A 75 -6.32 -4.25 -4.55
CA PHE A 75 -6.79 -2.90 -4.23
C PHE A 75 -7.74 -2.34 -5.28
N VAL A 76 -8.65 -1.46 -4.85
CA VAL A 76 -9.54 -0.71 -5.73
C VAL A 76 -8.77 0.39 -6.46
N ARG A 77 -9.00 0.54 -7.77
CA ARG A 77 -8.36 1.57 -8.59
C ARG A 77 -8.75 2.98 -8.14
N GLY A 78 -7.78 3.88 -8.01
CA GLY A 78 -8.01 5.29 -7.63
C GLY A 78 -8.40 5.50 -6.16
N ALA A 79 -8.26 4.50 -5.30
CA ALA A 79 -8.68 4.56 -3.91
C ALA A 79 -7.56 5.02 -2.96
N PHE A 80 -6.87 6.10 -3.33
CA PHE A 80 -6.00 6.82 -2.41
C PHE A 80 -6.83 7.82 -1.62
N ARG A 81 -6.77 7.76 -0.29
CA ARG A 81 -7.40 8.74 0.60
C ARG A 81 -6.43 9.15 1.68
N ASN A 82 -6.48 10.43 2.06
CA ASN A 82 -5.89 10.96 3.28
C ASN A 82 -6.96 10.94 4.39
N GLY A 83 -7.45 9.74 4.75
CA GLY A 83 -8.71 9.59 5.47
C GLY A 83 -8.68 9.69 7.01
N CYS A 84 -7.49 9.73 7.63
CA CYS A 84 -7.25 10.08 9.04
C CYS A 84 -5.75 10.03 9.29
N ASP A 85 -5.29 10.73 10.33
CA ASP A 85 -3.88 10.81 10.74
C ASP A 85 -3.34 9.50 11.35
N CYS A 86 -4.18 8.47 11.48
CA CYS A 86 -3.77 7.15 11.94
C CYS A 86 -2.71 6.52 11.02
N ASN A 87 -1.75 5.77 11.54
CA ASN A 87 -0.79 5.04 10.69
C ASN A 87 -1.12 3.56 10.50
N GLY A 88 -2.33 3.14 10.88
CA GLY A 88 -2.82 1.77 10.74
C GLY A 88 -2.36 0.83 11.86
N HIS A 89 -3.02 -0.32 11.97
CA HIS A 89 -2.73 -1.43 12.89
C HIS A 89 -3.47 -2.70 12.39
N PRO A 90 -2.90 -3.91 12.50
CA PRO A 90 -1.51 -4.22 12.87
C PRO A 90 -0.49 -3.78 11.80
N GLY A 91 0.77 -3.74 12.22
CA GLY A 91 1.93 -3.55 11.33
C GLY A 91 2.26 -4.84 10.58
N MET A 92 2.68 -4.68 9.32
CA MET A 92 3.06 -5.74 8.41
C MET A 92 4.36 -5.36 7.72
N ASP A 93 5.43 -6.01 8.14
CA ASP A 93 6.78 -5.78 7.64
C ASP A 93 7.16 -6.87 6.63
N TRP A 94 7.70 -6.46 5.49
CA TRP A 94 8.06 -7.33 4.38
C TRP A 94 9.57 -7.39 4.23
N TYR A 95 10.13 -8.60 4.10
CA TYR A 95 11.57 -8.81 4.01
C TYR A 95 11.96 -9.66 2.81
N VAL A 96 13.18 -9.43 2.31
CA VAL A 96 13.89 -10.29 1.36
C VAL A 96 15.19 -10.74 2.04
N GLY A 97 15.24 -12.01 2.44
CA GLY A 97 16.20 -12.47 3.43
C GLY A 97 16.05 -11.68 4.73
N ASP A 98 17.13 -11.04 5.16
CA ASP A 98 17.14 -10.18 6.36
C ASP A 98 16.84 -8.71 6.06
N LYS A 99 16.73 -8.33 4.78
CA LYS A 99 16.51 -6.95 4.39
C LYS A 99 15.03 -6.59 4.41
N LEU A 100 14.66 -5.61 5.24
CA LEU A 100 13.33 -5.00 5.23
C LEU A 100 13.11 -4.20 3.92
N VAL A 101 12.08 -4.55 3.15
CA VAL A 101 11.76 -3.90 1.87
C VAL A 101 10.51 -3.04 1.92
N ALA A 102 9.59 -3.31 2.84
CA ALA A 102 8.42 -2.48 3.07
C ALA A 102 7.94 -2.56 4.51
N ILE A 103 7.55 -1.41 5.05
CA ILE A 103 6.75 -1.31 6.27
C ILE A 103 5.36 -0.87 5.83
N THR A 104 4.36 -1.64 6.22
CA THR A 104 2.96 -1.37 5.94
C THR A 104 2.14 -1.59 7.20
N ALA A 105 0.89 -1.13 7.21
CA ALA A 105 -0.06 -1.49 8.26
C ALA A 105 -1.47 -1.58 7.69
N ILE A 106 -2.33 -2.33 8.36
CA ILE A 106 -3.74 -2.43 7.99
C ILE A 106 -4.46 -1.17 8.46
N LYS A 107 -5.24 -0.54 7.60
CA LYS A 107 -5.92 0.72 7.90
C LYS A 107 -7.42 0.47 8.08
N HIS A 108 -7.90 0.46 9.32
CA HIS A 108 -9.30 0.23 9.69
C HIS A 108 -9.91 -1.01 9.02
N GLY A 109 -9.12 -2.07 8.87
CA GLY A 109 -9.50 -3.28 8.13
C GLY A 109 -9.93 -3.03 6.68
N SER A 110 -9.61 -1.89 6.07
CA SER A 110 -10.16 -1.46 4.77
C SER A 110 -9.11 -1.26 3.67
N GLY A 111 -7.83 -1.28 4.04
CA GLY A 111 -6.72 -1.07 3.12
C GLY A 111 -5.38 -1.28 3.80
N ILE A 112 -4.33 -1.03 3.04
CA ILE A 112 -2.95 -0.94 3.53
C ILE A 112 -2.54 0.53 3.51
N ILE A 113 -1.87 0.99 4.56
CA ILE A 113 -1.17 2.27 4.57
C ILE A 113 0.34 2.06 4.52
N ARG A 114 1.01 2.90 3.73
CA ARG A 114 2.46 2.98 3.60
C ARG A 114 2.87 4.42 3.38
N ASN A 115 3.81 4.93 4.19
CA ASN A 115 4.30 6.31 4.07
C ASN A 115 3.15 7.34 3.98
N GLY A 116 2.15 7.22 4.85
CA GLY A 116 0.96 8.07 4.87
C GLY A 116 -0.06 7.84 3.75
N THR A 117 0.26 7.02 2.75
CA THR A 117 -0.60 6.76 1.59
C THR A 117 -1.41 5.49 1.78
N ILE A 118 -2.74 5.57 1.67
CA ILE A 118 -3.66 4.43 1.83
C ILE A 118 -4.02 3.84 0.46
N ALA A 119 -3.88 2.54 0.28
CA ALA A 119 -4.48 1.77 -0.82
C ALA A 119 -5.63 0.92 -0.28
N LYS A 120 -6.88 1.21 -0.68
CA LYS A 120 -8.04 0.44 -0.22
C LYS A 120 -8.12 -0.92 -0.86
N PHE A 121 -8.43 -1.94 -0.07
CA PHE A 121 -8.70 -3.29 -0.55
C PHE A 121 -9.99 -3.36 -1.36
N THR A 122 -10.06 -4.34 -2.27
CA THR A 122 -11.35 -4.82 -2.78
C THR A 122 -12.16 -5.47 -1.64
N PRO A 123 -13.49 -5.58 -1.75
CA PRO A 123 -14.30 -6.29 -0.74
C PRO A 123 -13.82 -7.73 -0.49
N ALA A 124 -13.46 -8.46 -1.55
CA ALA A 124 -12.94 -9.83 -1.44
C ALA A 124 -11.60 -9.87 -0.68
N SER A 125 -10.67 -8.99 -1.02
CA SER A 125 -9.37 -8.88 -0.34
C SER A 125 -9.50 -8.52 1.13
N LYS A 126 -10.42 -7.61 1.47
CA LYS A 126 -10.73 -7.26 2.86
C LYS A 126 -11.19 -8.49 3.64
N THR A 127 -12.22 -9.18 3.14
CA THR A 127 -12.77 -10.36 3.82
C THR A 127 -11.73 -11.46 3.96
N TRP A 128 -10.98 -11.72 2.89
CA TRP A 128 -9.94 -12.74 2.89
C TRP A 128 -8.83 -12.42 3.90
N LEU A 129 -8.31 -11.19 3.93
CA LEU A 129 -7.20 -10.82 4.80
C LEU A 129 -7.58 -10.91 6.28
N ILE A 130 -8.76 -10.40 6.65
CA ILE A 130 -9.24 -10.48 8.04
C ILE A 130 -9.40 -11.95 8.47
N LYS A 131 -9.97 -12.79 7.61
CA LYS A 131 -10.08 -14.23 7.89
C LYS A 131 -8.69 -14.86 8.05
N TRP A 132 -7.77 -14.60 7.13
CA TRP A 132 -6.42 -15.14 7.15
C TRP A 132 -5.65 -14.76 8.42
N LEU A 133 -5.76 -13.49 8.86
CA LEU A 133 -5.13 -13.04 10.12
C LEU A 133 -5.68 -13.76 11.34
N LYS A 134 -7.00 -13.96 11.40
CA LYS A 134 -7.66 -14.72 12.48
C LYS A 134 -7.23 -16.19 12.48
N GLU A 135 -7.12 -16.81 11.31
CA GLU A 135 -6.61 -18.19 11.17
C GLU A 135 -5.16 -18.33 11.64
N HIS A 136 -4.39 -17.23 11.64
CA HIS A 136 -3.03 -17.16 12.19
C HIS A 136 -3.00 -16.69 13.66
N GLY A 137 -4.15 -16.72 14.35
CA GLY A 137 -4.24 -16.48 15.79
C GLY A 137 -4.49 -15.03 16.20
N MET A 138 -4.78 -14.12 15.27
CA MET A 138 -5.16 -12.76 15.65
C MET A 138 -6.57 -12.69 16.24
N THR A 139 -6.71 -11.91 17.30
CA THR A 139 -8.01 -11.61 17.93
C THR A 139 -8.67 -10.38 17.28
N ASP A 140 -9.97 -10.20 17.51
CA ASP A 140 -10.68 -9.00 17.05
C ASP A 140 -10.09 -7.70 17.61
N ASP A 141 -9.59 -7.72 18.84
CA ASP A 141 -8.99 -6.54 19.47
C ASP A 141 -7.67 -6.12 18.80
N GLN A 142 -6.91 -7.08 18.27
CA GLN A 142 -5.67 -6.82 17.54
C GLN A 142 -5.92 -6.37 16.08
N LEU A 143 -7.16 -6.40 15.61
CA LEU A 143 -7.54 -6.02 14.24
C LEU A 143 -8.30 -4.68 14.17
N LYS A 144 -8.55 -4.04 15.32
CA LYS A 144 -9.21 -2.72 15.45
C LYS A 144 -8.22 -1.59 15.18
#